data_AF-A0A2I2G6I5-F1
#
_entry.id   AF-A0A2I2G6I5-F1
#
_cell.length_a   1.000
_cell.length_b   1.000
_cell.length_c   1.000
_cell.angle_alpha   90.00
_cell.angle_beta   90.00
_cell.angle_gamma   90.00
#
_symmetry.space_group_name_H-M   'P 1'
#
loop_
_entity.id
_entity.type
_entity.pdbx_description
1 polymer ?
#
loop_
_entity_poly.entity_id
_entity_poly.type
_entity_poly.pdbx_seq_one_letter_code
_entity_poly.pdbx_strand_id
1 'polypeptide(L)'
;MTTQRYFRGLPTNEEEWQNAARASNVTDKSLHSCVELRSGSRVTQEQFLLFRTICPKFQEPYMFNSATLNLTARLLRAGTILAGSIEFQDYVSVLRANQWSNPNKFERVLEQQWEVLRCYDSKNELIEHDEHVVNSSFILLLQTMLSLAPAPTREWRVSKRYLSADFRTVRQLRRDTNSAKHRFIAITGGQLRHIAAGQIEAIVECKVRKAIMPQPQVDMQEVSQIVAWIKQYPPSMGDKHQ
;
A
#
# COMPACT_ATOMS: atom_id res chain seq x y z
N MET A 1 5.39 10.35 -33.19
CA MET A 1 4.14 10.06 -32.46
C MET A 1 4.43 10.16 -30.97
N THR A 2 3.86 11.15 -30.31
CA THR A 2 4.18 11.49 -28.91
C THR A 2 3.57 10.43 -28.00
N THR A 3 4.40 9.55 -27.46
CA THR A 3 4.01 8.52 -26.49
C THR A 3 3.46 9.24 -25.27
N GLN A 4 2.15 9.25 -25.10
CA GLN A 4 1.52 9.78 -23.90
C GLN A 4 1.95 8.86 -22.75
N ARG A 5 2.91 9.33 -21.96
CA ARG A 5 3.60 8.54 -20.92
C ARG A 5 2.69 8.19 -19.74
N TYR A 6 1.51 8.80 -19.67
CA TYR A 6 0.61 8.74 -18.52
C TYR A 6 -0.82 8.51 -18.96
N PHE A 7 -1.49 7.59 -18.28
CA PHE A 7 -2.93 7.40 -18.36
C PHE A 7 -3.63 8.70 -17.97
N ARG A 8 -4.56 9.20 -18.80
CA ARG A 8 -5.37 10.38 -18.44
C ARG A 8 -6.40 10.08 -17.33
N GLY A 9 -6.72 8.81 -17.11
CA GLY A 9 -7.56 8.31 -16.02
C GLY A 9 -7.59 6.78 -16.04
N LEU A 10 -7.42 6.14 -14.90
CA LEU A 10 -7.38 4.67 -14.84
C LEU A 10 -8.77 4.07 -15.05
N PRO A 11 -8.87 2.86 -15.63
CA PRO A 11 -10.14 2.17 -15.78
C PRO A 11 -10.80 1.92 -14.43
N THR A 12 -12.04 2.40 -14.29
CA THR A 12 -12.85 2.25 -13.08
C THR A 12 -13.87 1.12 -13.18
N ASN A 13 -14.02 0.54 -14.37
CA ASN A 13 -14.88 -0.60 -14.66
C ASN A 13 -14.31 -1.44 -15.81
N GLU A 14 -14.95 -2.58 -16.09
CA GLU A 14 -14.49 -3.54 -17.10
C GLU A 14 -14.54 -2.97 -18.52
N GLU A 15 -15.60 -2.24 -18.87
CA GLU A 15 -15.76 -1.65 -20.20
C GLU A 15 -14.64 -0.64 -20.51
N GLU A 16 -14.36 0.26 -19.55
CA GLU A 16 -13.23 1.19 -19.63
C GLU A 16 -11.90 0.45 -19.78
N TRP A 17 -11.71 -0.66 -19.06
CA TRP A 17 -10.50 -1.46 -19.14
C TRP A 17 -10.35 -2.09 -20.54
N GLN A 18 -11.42 -2.68 -21.07
CA GLN A 18 -11.44 -3.29 -22.41
C GLN A 18 -11.15 -2.25 -23.50
N ASN A 19 -11.75 -1.07 -23.40
CA ASN A 19 -11.53 0.03 -24.35
C ASN A 19 -10.07 0.50 -24.33
N ALA A 20 -9.50 0.68 -23.14
CA ALA A 20 -8.09 1.05 -23.00
C ALA A 20 -7.14 -0.06 -23.47
N ALA A 21 -7.48 -1.33 -23.25
CA ALA A 21 -6.72 -2.48 -23.71
C ALA A 21 -6.68 -2.60 -25.23
N ARG A 22 -7.82 -2.36 -25.91
CA ARG A 22 -7.90 -2.31 -27.37
C ARG A 22 -7.09 -1.15 -27.93
N ALA A 23 -7.24 0.05 -27.37
CA ALA A 23 -6.49 1.23 -27.79
C ALA A 23 -4.96 1.06 -27.63
N SER A 24 -4.53 0.28 -26.64
CA SER A 24 -3.11 0.01 -26.38
C SER A 24 -2.58 -1.28 -27.04
N ASN A 25 -3.42 -1.98 -27.82
CA ASN A 25 -3.11 -3.26 -28.46
C ASN A 25 -2.53 -4.32 -27.48
N VAL A 26 -3.20 -4.49 -26.33
CA VAL A 26 -2.81 -5.45 -25.27
C VAL A 26 -3.88 -6.50 -24.96
N THR A 27 -5.01 -6.48 -25.67
CA THR A 27 -6.15 -7.38 -25.43
C THR A 27 -5.73 -8.85 -25.39
N ASP A 28 -4.93 -9.28 -26.37
CA ASP A 28 -4.47 -10.66 -26.54
C ASP A 28 -3.08 -10.91 -25.94
N LYS A 29 -2.53 -9.93 -25.22
CA LYS A 29 -1.24 -10.03 -24.56
C LYS A 29 -1.38 -10.42 -23.09
N SER A 30 -0.34 -11.04 -22.56
CA SER A 30 -0.19 -11.35 -21.14
C SER A 30 1.15 -10.86 -20.60
N LEU A 31 1.28 -10.78 -19.27
CA LEU A 31 2.54 -10.45 -18.62
C LEU A 31 3.66 -11.44 -18.98
N HIS A 32 3.33 -12.69 -19.34
CA HIS A 32 4.29 -13.70 -19.80
C HIS A 32 4.94 -13.35 -21.15
N SER A 33 4.24 -12.58 -21.99
CA SER A 33 4.74 -12.13 -23.31
C SER A 33 5.48 -10.79 -23.26
N CYS A 34 5.45 -10.07 -22.13
CA CYS A 34 6.07 -8.76 -22.01
C CYS A 34 7.54 -8.87 -21.56
N VAL A 35 8.48 -8.50 -22.44
CA VAL A 35 9.94 -8.64 -22.21
C VAL A 35 10.56 -7.51 -21.38
N GLU A 36 9.94 -6.33 -21.29
CA GLU A 36 10.47 -5.15 -20.60
C GLU A 36 9.54 -4.62 -19.51
N LEU A 37 9.32 -5.42 -18.45
CA LEU A 37 8.60 -4.93 -17.28
C LEU A 37 9.44 -3.90 -16.53
N ARG A 38 8.88 -2.71 -16.29
CA ARG A 38 9.50 -1.64 -15.53
C ARG A 38 9.23 -1.84 -14.04
N SER A 39 10.09 -1.27 -13.20
CA SER A 39 9.91 -1.26 -11.73
C SER A 39 8.59 -0.61 -11.34
N GLY A 40 8.09 -0.91 -10.13
CA GLY A 40 6.80 -0.42 -9.65
C GLY A 40 6.65 1.11 -9.71
N SER A 41 7.71 1.86 -9.42
CA SER A 41 7.74 3.33 -9.52
C SER A 41 7.77 3.87 -10.97
N ARG A 42 7.87 2.99 -11.97
CA ARG A 42 8.04 3.33 -13.40
C ARG A 42 7.11 2.52 -14.30
N VAL A 43 6.00 2.02 -13.75
CA VAL A 43 5.00 1.22 -14.47
C VAL A 43 4.49 2.00 -15.67
N THR A 44 4.45 1.34 -16.83
CA THR A 44 3.89 1.92 -18.06
C THR A 44 2.40 1.63 -18.15
N GLN A 45 1.67 2.38 -18.99
CA GLN A 45 0.27 2.09 -19.30
C GLN A 45 0.06 0.67 -19.83
N GLU A 46 0.94 0.20 -20.72
CA GLU A 46 0.89 -1.17 -21.26
C GLU A 46 1.01 -2.20 -20.13
N GLN A 47 2.02 -2.05 -19.27
CA GLN A 47 2.26 -2.94 -18.14
C GLN A 47 1.08 -2.93 -17.14
N PHE A 48 0.53 -1.75 -16.84
CA PHE A 48 -0.62 -1.62 -15.96
C PHE A 48 -1.86 -2.34 -16.52
N LEU A 49 -2.17 -2.15 -17.80
CA LEU A 49 -3.29 -2.85 -18.44
C LEU A 49 -3.10 -4.37 -18.41
N LEU A 50 -1.87 -4.84 -18.58
CA LEU A 50 -1.52 -6.26 -18.48
C LEU A 50 -1.65 -6.82 -17.06
N PHE A 51 -1.67 -6.00 -16.01
CA PHE A 51 -2.05 -6.43 -14.66
C PHE A 51 -3.53 -6.85 -14.57
N ARG A 52 -4.35 -6.47 -15.56
CA ARG A 52 -5.80 -6.73 -15.60
C ARG A 52 -6.54 -6.15 -14.39
N THR A 53 -6.15 -4.95 -13.97
CA THR A 53 -6.67 -4.27 -12.78
C THR A 53 -7.71 -3.20 -13.14
N ILE A 54 -8.72 -3.07 -12.29
CA ILE A 54 -9.67 -1.96 -12.26
C ILE A 54 -9.43 -1.16 -10.98
N CYS A 55 -9.41 0.17 -11.10
CA CYS A 55 -9.22 1.11 -9.99
C CYS A 55 -10.54 1.85 -9.74
N PRO A 56 -11.42 1.36 -8.84
CA PRO A 56 -12.65 2.06 -8.53
C PRO A 56 -12.34 3.44 -7.93
N LYS A 57 -13.33 4.34 -8.00
CA LYS A 57 -13.20 5.67 -7.41
C LYS A 57 -12.92 5.56 -5.91
N PHE A 58 -12.09 6.48 -5.44
CA PHE A 58 -11.80 6.65 -4.02
C PHE A 58 -13.09 6.74 -3.21
N GLN A 59 -13.13 6.02 -2.08
CA GLN A 59 -14.20 6.09 -1.10
C GLN A 59 -13.72 6.86 0.12
N GLU A 60 -14.53 7.84 0.55
CA GLU A 60 -14.21 8.60 1.75
C GLU A 60 -14.24 7.72 3.00
N PRO A 61 -13.46 8.03 4.06
CA PRO A 61 -13.41 7.21 5.26
C PRO A 61 -14.78 6.96 5.92
N TYR A 62 -15.72 7.90 5.84
CA TYR A 62 -17.07 7.73 6.39
C TYR A 62 -17.93 6.71 5.64
N MET A 63 -17.53 6.33 4.41
CA MET A 63 -18.19 5.29 3.62
C MET A 63 -17.69 3.88 3.98
N PHE A 64 -16.64 3.77 4.80
CA PHE A 64 -16.09 2.49 5.22
C PHE A 64 -17.15 1.67 5.97
N ASN A 65 -17.45 0.49 5.43
CA ASN A 65 -18.34 -0.47 6.06
C ASN A 65 -17.55 -1.73 6.43
N SER A 66 -17.38 -1.98 7.73
CA SER A 66 -16.65 -3.16 8.20
C SER A 66 -17.34 -4.49 7.87
N ALA A 67 -18.66 -4.50 7.71
CA ALA A 67 -19.43 -5.71 7.45
C ALA A 67 -19.17 -6.25 6.04
N THR A 68 -18.99 -5.38 5.05
CA THR A 68 -18.70 -5.80 3.66
C THR A 68 -17.32 -6.44 3.52
N LEU A 69 -16.45 -6.26 4.51
CA LEU A 69 -15.10 -6.84 4.56
C LEU A 69 -14.95 -7.94 5.62
N ASN A 70 -16.04 -8.39 6.25
CA ASN A 70 -16.02 -9.35 7.36
C ASN A 70 -15.11 -8.92 8.54
N LEU A 71 -15.00 -7.61 8.79
CA LEU A 71 -14.13 -7.03 9.82
C LEU A 71 -14.89 -6.63 11.10
N THR A 72 -16.22 -6.73 11.14
CA THR A 72 -17.04 -6.21 12.26
C THR A 72 -16.62 -6.74 13.62
N ALA A 73 -16.50 -8.06 13.78
CA ALA A 73 -16.09 -8.66 15.06
C ALA A 73 -14.65 -8.27 15.46
N ARG A 74 -13.75 -8.16 14.48
CA ARG A 74 -12.35 -7.75 14.71
C ARG A 74 -12.27 -6.30 15.16
N LEU A 75 -13.04 -5.40 14.54
CA LEU A 75 -13.09 -3.99 14.94
C LEU A 75 -13.73 -3.79 16.30
N LEU A 76 -14.79 -4.55 16.64
CA LEU A 76 -15.38 -4.48 17.97
C LEU A 76 -14.36 -4.84 19.05
N ARG A 77 -13.64 -5.96 18.86
CA ARG A 77 -12.58 -6.39 19.77
C ARG A 77 -11.45 -5.37 19.88
N ALA A 78 -10.99 -4.82 18.76
CA ALA A 78 -9.97 -3.77 18.75
C ALA A 78 -10.45 -2.53 19.52
N GLY A 79 -11.70 -2.12 19.32
CA GLY A 79 -12.33 -1.02 20.04
C GLY A 79 -12.34 -1.25 21.55
N THR A 80 -12.70 -2.45 22.02
CA THR A 80 -12.66 -2.79 23.45
C THR A 80 -11.24 -2.71 24.03
N ILE A 81 -10.23 -3.23 23.31
CA ILE A 81 -8.83 -3.16 23.76
C ILE A 81 -8.38 -1.71 23.92
N LEU A 82 -8.65 -0.88 22.91
CA LEU A 82 -8.27 0.53 22.91
C LEU A 82 -9.03 1.35 23.97
N ALA A 83 -10.32 1.06 24.17
CA ALA A 83 -11.13 1.69 25.21
C ALA A 83 -10.64 1.36 26.63
N GLY A 84 -10.08 0.16 26.84
CA GLY A 84 -9.54 -0.27 28.12
C GLY A 84 -8.12 0.24 28.44
N SER A 85 -7.40 0.83 27.48
CA SER A 85 -6.05 1.35 27.70
C SER A 85 -6.07 2.82 28.09
N ILE A 86 -5.62 3.12 29.33
CA ILE A 86 -5.46 4.49 29.83
C ILE A 86 -4.53 5.27 28.91
N GLU A 87 -3.41 4.68 28.48
CA GLU A 87 -2.43 5.36 27.64
C GLU A 87 -3.02 5.80 26.28
N PHE A 88 -3.90 4.98 25.69
CA PHE A 88 -4.59 5.35 24.46
C PHE A 88 -5.68 6.41 24.70
N GLN A 89 -6.42 6.32 25.80
CA GLN A 89 -7.41 7.35 26.16
C GLN A 89 -6.77 8.71 26.41
N ASP A 90 -5.61 8.74 27.08
CA ASP A 90 -4.82 9.96 27.29
C ASP A 90 -4.34 10.52 25.96
N TYR A 91 -3.81 9.68 25.06
CA TYR A 91 -3.40 10.09 23.72
C TYR A 91 -4.55 10.74 22.93
N VAL A 92 -5.73 10.13 22.91
CA VAL A 92 -6.90 10.69 22.24
C VAL A 92 -7.34 12.01 22.90
N SER A 93 -7.25 12.12 24.23
CA SER A 93 -7.61 13.33 24.96
C SER A 93 -6.67 14.50 24.64
N VAL A 94 -5.36 14.22 24.57
CA VAL A 94 -4.32 15.17 24.16
C VAL A 94 -4.58 15.69 22.74
N LEU A 95 -4.88 14.80 21.79
CA LEU A 95 -5.26 15.20 20.42
C LEU A 95 -6.52 16.07 20.38
N ARG A 96 -7.57 15.71 21.13
CA ARG A 96 -8.81 16.50 21.20
C ARG A 96 -8.62 17.87 21.82
N ALA A 97 -7.72 17.97 22.80
CA ALA A 97 -7.36 19.22 23.45
C ALA A 97 -6.39 20.07 22.61
N ASN A 98 -5.94 19.57 21.45
CA ASN A 98 -4.87 20.16 20.64
C ASN A 98 -3.59 20.44 21.47
N GLN A 99 -3.32 19.56 22.43
CA GLN A 99 -2.09 19.53 23.21
C GLN A 99 -1.11 18.61 22.49
N TRP A 100 0.17 18.98 22.40
CA TRP A 100 1.18 18.23 21.63
C TRP A 100 2.24 17.61 22.53
N SER A 101 1.85 17.24 23.75
CA SER A 101 2.70 16.57 24.73
C SER A 101 1.90 15.47 25.43
N ASN A 102 2.51 14.29 25.59
CA ASN A 102 1.92 13.16 26.31
C ASN A 102 3.00 12.48 27.12
N PRO A 103 2.81 12.23 28.43
CA PRO A 103 3.84 11.61 29.27
C PRO A 103 3.96 10.09 29.11
N ASN A 104 3.12 9.45 28.29
CA ASN A 104 2.96 7.99 28.26
C ASN A 104 3.48 7.37 26.93
N LYS A 105 3.13 6.10 26.68
CA LYS A 105 3.59 5.31 25.52
C LYS A 105 3.41 5.96 24.14
N PHE A 106 2.55 6.96 24.02
CA PHE A 106 2.26 7.68 22.78
C PHE A 106 3.06 8.99 22.61
N GLU A 107 3.96 9.35 23.53
CA GLU A 107 4.80 10.56 23.43
C GLU A 107 5.51 10.66 22.06
N ARG A 108 6.30 9.63 21.73
CA ARG A 108 7.02 9.55 20.44
C ARG A 108 6.09 9.54 19.22
N VAL A 109 4.89 8.99 19.37
CA VAL A 109 3.88 8.99 18.31
C VAL A 109 3.47 10.44 18.01
N LEU A 110 3.20 11.24 19.05
CA LEU A 110 2.85 12.65 18.89
C LEU A 110 4.01 13.47 18.33
N GLU A 111 5.24 13.24 18.81
CA GLU A 111 6.42 13.93 18.28
C GLU A 111 6.57 13.71 16.76
N GLN A 112 6.45 12.47 16.31
CA GLN A 112 6.54 12.13 14.88
C GLN A 112 5.34 12.67 14.07
N GLN A 113 4.14 12.68 14.64
CA GLN A 113 2.97 13.29 14.00
C GLN A 113 3.14 14.80 13.87
N TRP A 114 3.74 15.46 14.86
CA TRP A 114 4.04 16.88 14.80
C TRP A 114 5.08 17.16 13.71
N GLU A 115 6.14 16.38 13.59
CA GLU A 115 7.12 16.56 12.52
C GLU A 115 6.45 16.51 11.13
N VAL A 116 5.55 15.54 10.90
CA VAL A 116 4.74 15.45 9.68
C VAL A 116 3.91 16.72 9.46
N LEU A 117 3.27 17.26 10.51
CA LEU A 117 2.47 18.48 10.41
C LEU A 117 3.32 19.74 10.18
N ARG A 118 4.54 19.82 10.71
CA ARG A 118 5.45 20.94 10.42
C ARG A 118 5.85 20.96 8.95
N CYS A 119 6.10 19.77 8.37
CA CYS A 119 6.31 19.63 6.93
C CYS A 119 5.06 20.02 6.11
N TYR A 120 3.87 19.94 6.71
CA TYR A 120 2.61 20.33 6.07
C TYR A 120 2.44 21.86 5.98
N ASP A 121 2.81 22.59 7.04
CA ASP A 121 2.63 24.05 7.14
C ASP A 121 3.78 24.86 6.50
N SER A 122 4.93 24.24 6.24
CA SER A 122 6.07 24.97 5.69
C SER A 122 5.88 25.29 4.20
N LYS A 123 6.04 26.55 3.81
CA LYS A 123 6.27 26.97 2.40
C LYS A 123 7.72 26.76 1.96
N ASN A 124 8.49 26.01 2.74
CA ASN A 124 9.93 25.97 2.62
C ASN A 124 10.34 24.87 1.63
N GLU A 125 10.85 25.26 0.47
CA GLU A 125 11.27 24.35 -0.62
C GLU A 125 12.37 23.37 -0.20
N LEU A 126 13.05 23.62 0.92
CA LEU A 126 14.06 22.73 1.52
C LEU A 126 13.47 21.56 2.32
N ILE A 127 12.17 21.60 2.62
CA ILE A 127 11.44 20.49 3.24
C ILE A 127 10.69 19.80 2.10
N GLU A 128 11.43 18.98 1.33
CA GLU A 128 10.76 18.02 0.45
C GLU A 128 9.81 17.16 1.30
N HIS A 129 8.62 16.91 0.76
CA HIS A 129 7.64 16.03 1.38
C HIS A 129 8.22 14.61 1.46
N ASP A 130 8.89 14.29 2.57
CA ASP A 130 9.50 12.98 2.75
C ASP A 130 8.42 11.95 3.09
N GLU A 131 7.99 11.20 2.06
CA GLU A 131 7.07 10.06 2.20
C GLU A 131 7.57 9.05 3.24
N HIS A 132 8.88 8.96 3.49
CA HIS A 132 9.42 8.11 4.54
C HIS A 132 9.02 8.56 5.94
N VAL A 133 8.99 9.86 6.22
CA VAL A 133 8.60 10.38 7.53
C VAL A 133 7.13 10.08 7.80
N VAL A 134 6.26 10.24 6.80
CA VAL A 134 4.83 9.89 6.92
C VAL A 134 4.64 8.41 7.16
N ASN A 135 5.26 7.56 6.33
CA ASN A 135 5.16 6.11 6.49
C ASN A 135 5.68 5.67 7.87
N SER A 136 6.82 6.22 8.30
CA SER A 136 7.42 5.88 9.60
C SER A 136 6.55 6.33 10.78
N SER A 137 6.00 7.55 10.72
CA SER A 137 5.08 8.10 11.73
C SER A 137 3.79 7.26 11.83
N PHE A 138 3.19 6.90 10.69
CA PHE A 138 2.00 6.05 10.66
C PHE A 138 2.29 4.64 11.21
N ILE A 139 3.41 4.03 10.80
CA ILE A 139 3.78 2.70 11.30
C ILE A 139 4.09 2.73 12.79
N LEU A 140 4.70 3.80 13.31
CA LEU A 140 4.93 3.96 14.74
C LEU A 140 3.61 3.99 15.52
N LEU A 141 2.60 4.72 15.04
CA LEU A 141 1.26 4.68 15.62
C LEU A 141 0.71 3.24 15.66
N LEU A 142 0.79 2.52 14.53
CA LEU A 142 0.30 1.15 14.43
C LEU A 142 1.06 0.17 15.34
N GLN A 143 2.38 0.33 15.49
CA GLN A 143 3.20 -0.44 16.42
C GLN A 143 2.78 -0.19 17.87
N THR A 144 2.62 1.07 18.26
CA THR A 144 2.21 1.45 19.62
C THR A 144 0.82 0.93 19.93
N MET A 145 -0.14 1.06 19.01
CA MET A 145 -1.48 0.48 19.17
C MET A 145 -1.44 -1.04 19.29
N LEU A 146 -0.63 -1.73 18.47
CA LEU A 146 -0.48 -3.18 18.53
C LEU A 146 0.14 -3.65 19.85
N SER A 147 1.01 -2.84 20.47
CA SER A 147 1.60 -3.14 21.79
C SER A 147 0.59 -3.19 22.93
N LEU A 148 -0.62 -2.64 22.72
CA LEU A 148 -1.72 -2.72 23.69
C LEU A 148 -2.49 -4.04 23.59
N ALA A 149 -2.33 -4.79 22.51
CA ALA A 149 -2.99 -6.07 22.33
C ALA A 149 -2.31 -7.18 23.14
N PRO A 150 -3.08 -8.11 23.73
CA PRO A 150 -2.50 -9.25 24.44
C PRO A 150 -1.85 -10.23 23.44
N ALA A 151 -0.57 -10.53 23.65
CA ALA A 151 0.21 -11.51 22.88
C ALA A 151 0.10 -11.35 21.35
N PRO A 152 0.62 -10.25 20.77
CA PRO A 152 0.52 -10.01 19.34
C PRO A 152 1.31 -11.08 18.55
N THR A 153 0.64 -11.73 17.59
CA THR A 153 1.29 -12.69 16.65
C THR A 153 1.82 -12.01 15.39
N ARG A 154 1.66 -10.70 15.31
CA ARG A 154 1.94 -9.85 14.14
C ARG A 154 2.82 -8.69 14.56
N GLU A 155 3.53 -8.12 13.59
CA GLU A 155 4.33 -6.93 13.80
C GLU A 155 4.25 -5.99 12.60
N TRP A 156 4.15 -4.69 12.87
CA TRP A 156 4.32 -3.65 11.87
C TRP A 156 5.79 -3.32 11.70
N ARG A 157 6.24 -3.10 10.46
CA ARG A 157 7.64 -2.91 10.11
C ARG A 157 7.81 -1.72 9.17
N VAL A 158 8.66 -0.77 9.57
CA VAL A 158 9.06 0.41 8.76
C VAL A 158 10.01 0.03 7.62
N SER A 159 10.73 -1.08 7.75
CA SER A 159 11.72 -1.49 6.76
C SER A 159 11.06 -1.77 5.42
N LYS A 160 11.46 -1.04 4.38
CA LYS A 160 11.04 -1.25 2.99
C LYS A 160 11.13 -2.72 2.59
N ARG A 161 10.10 -3.23 1.91
CA ARG A 161 10.13 -4.58 1.34
C ARG A 161 10.27 -4.53 -0.16
N TYR A 162 11.28 -5.22 -0.67
CA TYR A 162 11.47 -5.45 -2.10
C TYR A 162 10.65 -6.66 -2.51
N LEU A 163 9.57 -6.42 -3.24
CA LEU A 163 8.69 -7.43 -3.78
C LEU A 163 9.00 -7.69 -5.25
N SER A 164 9.04 -8.96 -5.62
CA SER A 164 9.49 -9.41 -6.93
C SER A 164 8.39 -10.18 -7.64
N ALA A 165 7.91 -9.64 -8.76
CA ALA A 165 6.97 -10.31 -9.64
C ALA A 165 7.72 -10.91 -10.82
N ASP A 166 7.73 -12.24 -10.94
CA ASP A 166 8.34 -12.96 -12.07
C ASP A 166 7.23 -13.64 -12.89
N PHE A 167 7.17 -13.32 -14.18
CA PHE A 167 6.19 -13.85 -15.12
C PHE A 167 6.82 -14.77 -16.17
N ARG A 168 8.03 -15.28 -15.94
CA ARG A 168 8.62 -16.29 -16.83
C ARG A 168 7.86 -17.60 -16.71
N THR A 169 7.61 -18.24 -17.85
CA THR A 169 7.16 -19.63 -17.92
C THR A 169 8.31 -20.58 -17.56
N VAL A 170 7.98 -21.83 -17.20
CA VAL A 170 8.97 -22.89 -16.94
C VAL A 170 9.94 -23.06 -18.12
N ARG A 171 9.45 -22.90 -19.36
CA ARG A 171 10.28 -22.98 -20.57
C ARG A 171 11.24 -21.80 -20.69
N GLN A 172 10.81 -20.58 -20.32
CA GLN A 172 11.66 -19.38 -20.34
C GLN A 172 12.74 -19.44 -19.25
N LEU A 173 12.42 -19.94 -18.05
CA LEU A 173 13.40 -20.12 -16.96
C LEU A 173 14.61 -20.99 -17.34
N ARG A 174 14.41 -21.97 -18.24
CA ARG A 174 15.48 -22.88 -18.69
C ARG A 174 16.35 -22.31 -19.81
N ARG A 175 15.89 -21.27 -20.52
CA ARG A 175 16.53 -20.75 -21.74
C ARG A 175 17.10 -19.35 -21.56
N ASP A 176 16.48 -18.52 -20.73
CA ASP A 176 16.86 -17.13 -20.56
C ASP A 176 17.73 -16.96 -19.31
N THR A 177 19.01 -16.67 -19.54
CA THR A 177 19.97 -16.32 -18.48
C THR A 177 19.76 -14.89 -17.98
N ASN A 178 19.02 -14.05 -18.71
CA ASN A 178 18.73 -12.68 -18.29
C ASN A 178 17.47 -12.64 -17.42
N SER A 179 17.69 -12.70 -16.11
CA SER A 179 16.62 -12.72 -15.10
C SER A 179 15.79 -11.42 -14.99
N ALA A 180 16.18 -10.35 -15.69
CA ALA A 180 15.44 -9.09 -15.69
C ALA A 180 14.31 -9.05 -16.72
N LYS A 181 14.36 -9.87 -17.77
CA LYS A 181 13.29 -9.96 -18.77
C LYS A 181 12.09 -10.67 -18.14
N HIS A 182 10.90 -10.07 -18.24
CA HIS A 182 9.65 -10.57 -17.63
C HIS A 182 9.57 -10.51 -16.09
N ARG A 183 10.46 -9.78 -15.43
CA ARG A 183 10.43 -9.57 -13.98
C ARG A 183 10.38 -8.09 -13.66
N PHE A 184 9.62 -7.72 -12.63
CA PHE A 184 9.74 -6.39 -12.04
C PHE A 184 9.84 -6.43 -10.52
N ILE A 185 10.39 -5.35 -9.97
CA ILE A 185 10.49 -5.12 -8.53
C ILE A 185 9.58 -3.94 -8.15
N ALA A 186 8.78 -4.11 -7.10
CA ALA A 186 8.05 -3.06 -6.43
C ALA A 186 8.55 -2.95 -4.97
N ILE A 187 8.55 -1.75 -4.42
CA ILE A 187 9.07 -1.47 -3.08
C ILE A 187 7.96 -0.85 -2.26
N THR A 188 7.69 -1.38 -1.07
CA THR A 188 6.67 -0.87 -0.15
C THR A 188 7.24 0.14 0.85
N GLY A 189 6.40 1.04 1.38
CA GLY A 189 6.75 1.95 2.48
C GLY A 189 6.81 1.28 3.86
N GLY A 190 6.20 0.10 3.99
CA GLY A 190 6.27 -0.78 5.15
C GLY A 190 5.33 -1.97 5.00
N GLN A 191 5.18 -2.75 6.07
CA GLN A 191 4.32 -3.94 6.05
C GLN A 191 3.88 -4.40 7.45
N LEU A 192 2.73 -5.09 7.47
CA LEU A 192 2.35 -6.00 8.54
C LEU A 192 2.89 -7.40 8.21
N ARG A 193 3.52 -8.04 9.18
CA ARG A 193 4.04 -9.40 9.05
C ARG A 193 3.52 -10.29 10.16
N HIS A 194 3.13 -11.51 9.82
CA HIS A 194 2.92 -12.58 10.80
C HIS A 194 4.29 -13.08 11.30
N ILE A 195 4.53 -13.03 12.61
CA ILE A 195 5.86 -13.28 13.20
C ILE A 195 6.33 -14.71 12.93
N ALA A 196 5.52 -15.71 13.27
CA ALA A 196 5.89 -17.12 13.12
C ALA A 196 6.03 -17.57 11.65
N ALA A 197 5.07 -17.21 10.80
CA ALA A 197 5.07 -17.59 9.39
C ALA A 197 6.04 -16.75 8.52
N GLY A 198 6.50 -15.59 9.01
CA GLY A 198 7.29 -14.64 8.24
C GLY A 198 6.56 -14.05 7.03
N GLN A 199 5.23 -14.23 6.95
CA GLN A 199 4.39 -13.83 5.82
C GLN A 199 3.91 -12.39 5.95
N ILE A 200 3.87 -11.68 4.81
CA ILE A 200 3.30 -10.34 4.72
C ILE A 200 1.78 -10.49 4.67
N GLU A 201 1.08 -9.77 5.55
CA GLU A 201 -0.39 -9.76 5.63
C GLU A 201 -1.00 -8.41 5.21
N ALA A 202 -0.20 -7.34 5.20
CA ALA A 202 -0.58 -6.04 4.66
C ALA A 202 0.67 -5.26 4.23
N ILE A 203 0.52 -4.38 3.25
CA ILE A 203 1.55 -3.44 2.81
C ILE A 203 1.11 -2.01 3.15
N VAL A 204 2.07 -1.13 3.42
CA VAL A 204 1.82 0.28 3.76
C VAL A 204 2.38 1.16 2.65
N GLU A 205 1.55 2.08 2.19
CA GLU A 205 1.91 3.22 1.36
C GLU A 205 1.06 4.41 1.84
N CYS A 206 1.70 5.42 2.42
CA CYS A 206 1.02 6.61 2.91
C CYS A 206 1.52 7.84 2.14
N LYS A 207 0.58 8.71 1.78
CA LYS A 207 0.86 10.01 1.16
C LYS A 207 0.51 11.13 2.13
N VAL A 208 1.34 12.18 2.14
CA VAL A 208 1.17 13.36 3.02
C VAL A 208 -0.15 14.09 2.73
N ARG A 209 -0.59 14.11 1.47
CA ARG A 209 -1.77 14.85 1.02
C ARG A 209 -2.75 13.92 0.34
N LYS A 210 -4.04 14.15 0.59
CA LYS A 210 -5.09 13.71 -0.32
C LYS A 210 -4.85 14.41 -1.65
N ALA A 211 -4.55 13.66 -2.70
CA ALA A 211 -4.39 14.25 -4.00
C ALA A 211 -5.73 14.88 -4.41
N ILE A 212 -5.75 16.19 -4.63
CA ILE A 212 -6.95 16.95 -5.05
C ILE A 212 -7.46 16.43 -6.40
N MET A 213 -6.59 15.76 -7.17
CA MET A 213 -6.95 14.99 -8.36
C MET A 213 -6.35 13.58 -8.27
N PRO A 214 -6.99 12.55 -8.85
CA PRO A 214 -6.38 11.25 -9.05
C PRO A 214 -5.01 11.43 -9.70
N GLN A 215 -3.99 10.77 -9.16
CA GLN A 215 -2.69 10.70 -9.81
C GLN A 215 -2.54 9.27 -10.33
N PRO A 216 -2.93 8.98 -11.58
CA PRO A 216 -2.85 7.66 -12.17
C PRO A 216 -1.50 6.97 -11.95
N GLN A 217 -0.41 7.74 -11.92
CA GLN A 217 0.93 7.21 -11.66
C GLN A 217 1.09 6.62 -10.24
N VAL A 218 0.49 7.25 -9.22
CA VAL A 218 0.53 6.75 -7.84
C VAL A 218 -0.28 5.47 -7.73
N ASP A 219 -1.51 5.47 -8.24
CA ASP A 219 -2.38 4.28 -8.25
C ASP A 219 -1.73 3.13 -9.04
N MET A 220 -1.10 3.41 -10.19
CA MET A 220 -0.35 2.42 -10.96
C MET A 220 0.82 1.83 -10.17
N GLN A 221 1.53 2.66 -9.40
CA GLN A 221 2.60 2.22 -8.51
C GLN A 221 2.06 1.34 -7.39
N GLU A 222 0.99 1.74 -6.70
CA GLU A 222 0.36 0.96 -5.62
C GLU A 222 -0.15 -0.39 -6.12
N VAL A 223 -0.84 -0.41 -7.27
CA VAL A 223 -1.27 -1.65 -7.92
C VAL A 223 -0.08 -2.56 -8.22
N SER A 224 1.06 -2.01 -8.66
CA SER A 224 2.25 -2.83 -8.91
C SER A 224 2.81 -3.48 -7.65
N GLN A 225 2.73 -2.80 -6.49
CA GLN A 225 3.13 -3.39 -5.20
C GLN A 225 2.21 -4.56 -4.84
N ILE A 226 0.90 -4.42 -5.04
CA ILE A 226 -0.09 -5.49 -4.82
C ILE A 226 0.18 -6.68 -5.75
N VAL A 227 0.38 -6.43 -7.05
CA VAL A 227 0.68 -7.48 -8.04
C VAL A 227 1.98 -8.22 -7.68
N ALA A 228 3.02 -7.49 -7.28
CA ALA A 228 4.28 -8.10 -6.85
C ALA A 228 4.14 -8.91 -5.57
N TRP A 229 3.33 -8.44 -4.62
CA TRP A 229 3.02 -9.18 -3.40
C TRP A 229 2.31 -10.50 -3.73
N ILE A 230 1.22 -10.46 -4.49
CA ILE A 230 0.45 -11.66 -4.89
C ILE A 230 1.32 -12.65 -5.66
N LYS A 231 2.22 -12.16 -6.53
CA LYS A 231 3.11 -13.05 -7.28
C LYS A 231 4.20 -13.69 -6.45
N GLN A 232 4.80 -12.96 -5.52
CA GLN A 232 5.86 -13.52 -4.68
C GLN A 232 5.31 -14.42 -3.57
N TYR A 233 4.12 -14.09 -3.07
CA TYR A 233 3.44 -14.79 -1.98
C TYR A 233 2.01 -15.15 -2.41
N PRO A 234 1.84 -16.10 -3.35
CA PRO A 234 0.52 -16.48 -3.81
C PRO A 234 -0.29 -17.08 -2.66
N PRO A 235 -1.61 -16.81 -2.59
CA PRO A 235 -2.46 -17.42 -1.57
C PRO A 235 -2.39 -18.94 -1.68
N SER A 236 -2.31 -19.61 -0.53
CA SER A 236 -2.47 -21.06 -0.44
C SER A 236 -3.81 -21.45 -1.05
N MET A 237 -3.83 -22.49 -1.89
CA MET A 237 -5.04 -22.98 -2.59
C MET A 237 -6.20 -23.37 -1.65
N GLY A 238 -6.02 -23.32 -0.32
CA GLY A 238 -7.03 -23.59 0.71
C GLY A 238 -7.70 -22.36 1.34
N ASP A 239 -7.22 -21.14 1.11
CA ASP A 239 -7.78 -19.91 1.73
C ASP A 239 -8.82 -19.24 0.83
N LYS A 240 -9.78 -20.01 0.32
CA LYS A 240 -10.99 -19.44 -0.28
C LYS A 240 -12.01 -19.25 0.83
N HIS A 241 -12.06 -18.02 1.35
CA HIS A 241 -13.04 -17.52 2.33
C HIS A 241 -12.89 -18.08 3.76
N GLN A 242 -12.16 -17.35 4.60
CA GLN A 242 -12.41 -17.28 6.05
C GLN A 242 -12.53 -15.82 6.48
#